data_AF-A0A483CVP2-F1
#
_entry.id   AF-A0A483CVP2-F1
#
_cell.length_a   1.000
_cell.length_b   1.000
_cell.length_c   1.000
_cell.angle_alpha   90.00
_cell.angle_beta   90.00
_cell.angle_gamma   90.00
#
_symmetry.space_group_name_H-M   'P 1'
#
loop_
_entity.id
_entity.type
_entity.pdbx_description
1 polymer ?
#
loop_
_entity_poly.entity_id
_entity_poly.type
_entity_poly.pdbx_seq_one_letter_code
_entity_poly.pdbx_strand_id
1 'polypeptide(L)'
;MSSIPAAELAARIRRAGGERIVLQFPDGLKRQAAPLVRELRAEGIEVAAVAGDPCYGACDLALDAVALTAADLLVHIGHAPVEERSGVIYWEYPLEFDPASAAAAVPLLQGPRVGLVTTVQHAHMLDAVAGVLADQGLETEIAPGGGRTPHAGQVLGCSYATARALSSTEILYIGTGVFHAIGVALATGKRVVALDPYTGEVQEVNADRLLRRRFALIERARKAETIGIILSTKSGQARPDLAARLAALSERAMVITMREVTAAEMTNFGCGAYVNTACPRLAYDDQVRFPVPLLSPQEFEILCGVRAWEDYAIDEIE
;
A
#
# COMPACT_ATOMS: atom_id res chain seq x y z
N MET A 1 -14.93 22.79 10.02
CA MET A 1 -14.75 21.78 11.09
C MET A 1 -14.04 20.60 10.46
N SER A 2 -13.14 19.93 11.16
CA SER A 2 -12.56 18.67 10.66
C SER A 2 -13.64 17.57 10.68
N SER A 3 -13.52 16.56 9.81
CA SER A 3 -14.31 15.33 9.97
C SER A 3 -13.71 14.36 10.99
N ILE A 4 -12.52 14.68 11.53
CA ILE A 4 -11.86 13.92 12.58
C ILE A 4 -12.33 14.44 13.94
N PRO A 5 -12.91 13.59 14.81
CA PRO A 5 -13.46 14.01 16.10
C PRO A 5 -12.34 14.38 17.09
N ALA A 6 -12.02 15.68 17.16
CA ALA A 6 -10.90 16.19 17.95
C ALA A 6 -10.96 15.81 19.44
N ALA A 7 -12.14 15.82 20.06
CA ALA A 7 -12.29 15.45 21.48
C ALA A 7 -11.95 13.98 21.74
N GLU A 8 -12.37 13.08 20.85
CA GLU A 8 -12.05 11.65 20.95
C GLU A 8 -10.56 11.41 20.72
N LEU A 9 -9.99 12.06 19.71
CA LEU A 9 -8.57 11.99 19.42
C LEU A 9 -7.74 12.54 20.60
N ALA A 10 -8.12 13.67 21.20
CA ALA A 10 -7.48 14.24 22.38
C ALA A 10 -7.54 13.30 23.59
N ALA A 11 -8.66 12.60 23.79
CA ALA A 11 -8.75 11.58 24.84
C ALA A 11 -7.79 10.41 24.59
N ARG A 12 -7.64 9.97 23.33
CA ARG A 12 -6.69 8.91 22.95
C ARG A 12 -5.23 9.34 23.13
N ILE A 13 -4.90 10.58 22.77
CA ILE A 13 -3.59 11.20 22.98
C ILE A 13 -3.20 11.20 24.46
N ARG A 14 -4.10 11.67 25.35
CA ARG A 14 -3.85 11.67 26.79
C ARG A 14 -3.71 10.27 27.38
N ARG A 15 -4.53 9.31 26.94
CA ARG A 15 -4.41 7.91 27.38
C ARG A 15 -3.06 7.30 27.00
N ALA A 16 -2.48 7.73 25.88
CA ALA A 16 -1.14 7.35 25.46
C ALA A 16 -0.03 8.17 26.15
N GLY A 17 -0.37 9.04 27.10
CA GLY A 17 0.59 9.85 27.86
C GLY A 17 1.19 11.02 27.10
N GLY A 18 0.59 11.44 25.98
CA GLY A 18 1.05 12.59 25.20
C GLY A 18 0.23 13.85 25.49
N GLU A 19 0.89 14.99 25.45
CA GLU A 19 0.27 16.33 25.48
C GLU A 19 0.72 17.17 24.30
N ARG A 20 1.90 16.86 23.75
CA ARG A 20 2.53 17.54 22.64
C ARG A 20 2.75 16.59 21.47
N ILE A 21 2.17 16.90 20.31
CA ILE A 21 2.08 15.96 19.20
C ILE A 21 2.58 16.53 17.87
N VAL A 22 2.95 15.63 16.96
CA VAL A 22 3.03 15.89 15.52
C VAL A 22 1.84 15.24 14.82
N LEU A 23 1.21 15.96 13.89
CA LEU A 23 0.18 15.39 13.02
C LEU A 23 0.77 15.02 11.66
N GLN A 24 0.43 13.85 11.13
CA GLN A 24 0.75 13.43 9.77
C GLN A 24 -0.52 12.99 9.03
N PHE A 25 -0.67 13.44 7.79
CA PHE A 25 -1.85 13.15 6.96
C PHE A 25 -1.44 12.64 5.58
N PRO A 26 -2.21 11.73 4.97
CA PRO A 26 -2.16 11.52 3.54
C PRO A 26 -2.59 12.78 2.81
N ASP A 27 -2.14 12.94 1.56
CA ASP A 27 -2.37 14.14 0.76
C ASP A 27 -3.87 14.50 0.64
N GLY A 28 -4.74 13.48 0.50
CA GLY A 28 -6.19 13.68 0.42
C GLY A 28 -6.82 14.28 1.68
N LEU A 29 -6.16 14.20 2.84
CA LEU A 29 -6.68 14.71 4.12
C LEU A 29 -5.91 15.94 4.64
N LYS A 30 -4.84 16.39 3.97
CA LYS A 30 -4.04 17.56 4.41
C LYS A 30 -4.85 18.84 4.58
N ARG A 31 -5.93 19.04 3.82
CA ARG A 31 -6.85 20.19 3.98
C ARG A 31 -7.57 20.20 5.33
N GLN A 32 -7.63 19.07 6.04
CA GLN A 32 -8.20 18.97 7.37
C GLN A 32 -7.25 19.41 8.48
N ALA A 33 -5.95 19.56 8.20
CA ALA A 33 -4.95 19.86 9.20
C ALA A 33 -5.23 21.14 9.97
N ALA A 34 -5.49 22.26 9.27
CA ALA A 34 -5.72 23.56 9.94
C ALA A 34 -6.96 23.56 10.86
N PRO A 35 -8.14 23.04 10.43
CA PRO A 35 -9.27 22.84 11.34
C PRO A 35 -8.94 21.97 12.55
N LEU A 36 -8.32 20.79 12.34
CA LEU A 36 -8.03 19.85 13.41
C LEU A 36 -7.03 20.41 14.43
N VAL A 37 -6.00 21.13 13.96
CA VAL A 37 -5.03 21.80 14.84
C VAL A 37 -5.73 22.76 15.81
N ARG A 38 -6.66 23.57 15.29
CA ARG A 38 -7.41 24.52 16.13
C ARG A 38 -8.31 23.80 17.13
N GLU A 39 -8.97 22.74 16.70
CA GLU A 39 -9.89 21.96 17.54
C GLU A 39 -9.12 21.21 18.65
N LEU A 40 -7.99 20.57 18.33
CA LEU A 40 -7.12 19.91 19.32
C LEU A 40 -6.49 20.90 20.31
N ARG A 41 -6.12 22.12 19.86
CA ARG A 41 -5.64 23.17 20.76
C ARG A 41 -6.73 23.65 21.72
N ALA A 42 -7.97 23.73 21.27
CA ALA A 42 -9.11 24.03 22.14
C ALA A 42 -9.33 22.92 23.17
N GLU A 43 -9.05 21.67 22.79
CA GLU A 43 -8.99 20.52 23.70
C GLU A 43 -7.74 20.52 24.59
N GLY A 44 -6.84 21.52 24.52
CA GLY A 44 -5.64 21.59 25.37
C GLY A 44 -4.48 20.68 24.94
N ILE A 45 -4.49 20.17 23.71
CA ILE A 45 -3.36 19.44 23.11
C ILE A 45 -2.44 20.43 22.40
N GLU A 46 -1.14 20.38 22.69
CA GLU A 46 -0.13 21.13 21.95
C GLU A 46 0.17 20.43 20.62
N VAL A 47 -0.21 21.05 19.52
CA VAL A 47 0.23 20.60 18.19
C VAL A 47 1.52 21.32 17.82
N ALA A 48 2.64 20.61 17.98
CA ALA A 48 4.00 21.11 17.76
C ALA A 48 4.30 21.34 16.27
N ALA A 49 3.87 20.40 15.43
CA ALA A 49 4.01 20.51 13.98
C ALA A 49 2.95 19.68 13.25
N VAL A 50 2.75 20.02 11.98
CA VAL A 50 2.08 19.18 10.99
C VAL A 50 3.13 18.79 9.95
N ALA A 51 3.32 17.50 9.73
CA ALA A 51 4.25 16.99 8.73
C ALA A 51 3.81 17.44 7.32
N GLY A 52 4.70 18.13 6.60
CA GLY A 52 4.42 18.71 5.28
C GLY A 52 4.65 17.76 4.11
N ASP A 53 5.57 16.81 4.27
CA ASP A 53 5.97 15.86 3.22
C ASP A 53 4.82 14.98 2.76
N PRO A 54 4.87 14.44 1.52
CA PRO A 54 3.94 13.42 1.06
C PRO A 54 3.89 12.23 2.04
N CYS A 55 2.70 11.67 2.22
CA CYS A 55 2.50 10.49 3.06
C CYS A 55 1.57 9.51 2.34
N TYR A 56 2.15 8.41 1.87
CA TYR A 56 1.44 7.41 1.07
C TYR A 56 0.89 6.23 1.88
N GLY A 57 1.24 6.12 3.16
CA GLY A 57 0.85 5.01 4.03
C GLY A 57 1.57 5.02 5.37
N ALA A 58 1.16 4.12 6.27
CA ALA A 58 1.83 3.91 7.56
C ALA A 58 3.28 3.39 7.45
N CYS A 59 3.73 3.03 6.25
CA CYS A 59 5.13 2.68 5.97
C CYS A 59 6.07 3.91 5.87
N ASP A 60 5.55 5.13 6.00
CA ASP A 60 6.33 6.36 6.00
C ASP A 60 5.93 7.27 7.16
N LEU A 61 6.48 6.99 8.34
CA LEU A 61 6.17 7.76 9.54
C LEU A 61 7.07 8.99 9.65
N ALA A 62 6.49 10.16 9.95
CA ALA A 62 7.20 11.44 10.14
C ALA A 62 7.91 11.53 11.50
N LEU A 63 8.79 10.57 11.79
CA LEU A 63 9.48 10.41 13.07
C LEU A 63 10.61 11.43 13.26
N ASP A 64 11.17 11.91 12.16
CA ASP A 64 12.09 13.04 12.11
C ASP A 64 11.44 14.32 12.64
N ALA A 65 10.18 14.59 12.27
CA ALA A 65 9.42 15.72 12.79
C ALA A 65 9.14 15.59 14.30
N VAL A 66 8.85 14.37 14.78
CA VAL A 66 8.70 14.09 16.23
C VAL A 66 10.00 14.41 16.96
N ALA A 67 11.13 13.89 16.45
CA ALA A 67 12.44 14.11 17.05
C ALA A 67 12.86 15.59 17.03
N LEU A 68 12.68 16.28 15.90
CA LEU A 68 13.04 17.69 15.74
C LEU A 68 12.24 18.59 16.68
N THR A 69 10.96 18.28 16.86
CA THR A 69 10.10 19.07 17.73
C THR A 69 10.23 18.68 19.19
N ALA A 70 10.73 17.48 19.53
CA ALA A 70 10.59 16.86 20.85
C ALA A 70 9.12 16.63 21.24
N ALA A 71 8.30 16.16 20.30
CA ALA A 71 6.91 15.79 20.57
C ALA A 71 6.84 14.42 21.27
N ASP A 72 5.80 14.22 22.07
CA ASP A 72 5.56 12.97 22.79
C ASP A 72 5.08 11.87 21.83
N LEU A 73 4.22 12.24 20.88
CA LEU A 73 3.54 11.31 19.98
C LEU A 73 3.48 11.81 18.54
N LEU A 74 3.52 10.87 17.60
CA LEU A 74 3.03 11.05 16.24
C LEU A 74 1.56 10.62 16.18
N VAL A 75 0.67 11.46 15.65
CA VAL A 75 -0.67 11.06 15.26
C VAL A 75 -0.70 10.92 13.74
N HIS A 76 -0.74 9.67 13.28
CA HIS A 76 -0.78 9.29 11.87
C HIS A 76 -2.22 9.04 11.42
N ILE A 77 -2.75 9.93 10.59
CA ILE A 77 -4.13 9.87 10.12
C ILE A 77 -4.23 9.04 8.83
N GLY A 78 -5.33 8.31 8.64
CA GLY A 78 -5.75 7.72 7.37
C GLY A 78 -5.44 6.23 7.18
N HIS A 79 -4.44 5.70 7.87
CA HIS A 79 -3.95 4.33 7.64
C HIS A 79 -3.90 3.49 8.91
N ALA A 80 -4.14 2.19 8.74
CA ALA A 80 -3.82 1.18 9.74
C ALA A 80 -2.30 0.99 9.85
N PRO A 81 -1.77 0.56 11.01
CA PRO A 81 -0.35 0.26 11.17
C PRO A 81 0.09 -0.86 10.22
N VAL A 82 1.25 -0.69 9.59
CA VAL A 82 1.99 -1.82 8.95
C VAL A 82 2.93 -2.51 9.92
N GLU A 83 3.26 -1.83 11.01
CA GLU A 83 4.02 -2.32 12.16
C GLU A 83 3.57 -1.48 13.35
N GLU A 84 3.29 -2.11 14.49
CA GLU A 84 2.95 -1.39 15.71
C GLU A 84 4.19 -0.67 16.27
N ARG A 85 4.06 0.63 16.53
CA ARG A 85 5.18 1.45 16.99
C ARG A 85 4.81 2.28 18.20
N SER A 86 5.60 2.13 19.26
CA SER A 86 5.51 2.98 20.44
C SER A 86 5.69 4.45 20.06
N GLY A 87 4.86 5.32 20.64
CA GLY A 87 4.86 6.75 20.35
C GLY A 87 4.09 7.14 19.08
N VAL A 88 3.34 6.21 18.47
CA VAL A 88 2.52 6.48 17.28
C VAL A 88 1.06 6.11 17.55
N ILE A 89 0.16 7.05 17.31
CA ILE A 89 -1.28 6.83 17.27
C ILE A 89 -1.71 6.75 15.81
N TYR A 90 -2.21 5.59 15.40
CA TYR A 90 -2.85 5.39 14.11
C TYR A 90 -4.34 5.72 14.19
N TRP A 91 -4.79 6.70 13.41
CA TRP A 91 -6.18 7.10 13.31
C TRP A 91 -6.69 6.78 11.91
N GLU A 92 -7.34 5.63 11.75
CA GLU A 92 -7.87 5.19 10.46
C GLU A 92 -9.02 6.08 9.97
N TYR A 93 -9.26 6.06 8.66
CA TYR A 93 -10.32 6.84 8.03
C TYR A 93 -11.27 5.89 7.27
N PRO A 94 -12.18 5.21 7.99
CA PRO A 94 -13.14 4.29 7.38
C PRO A 94 -14.11 5.04 6.45
N LEU A 95 -14.54 4.36 5.39
CA LEU A 95 -15.52 4.85 4.42
C LEU A 95 -16.62 3.81 4.23
N GLU A 96 -17.85 4.27 4.41
CA GLU A 96 -19.05 3.49 4.15
C GLU A 96 -19.46 3.58 2.67
N PHE A 97 -20.16 2.55 2.22
CA PHE A 97 -20.85 2.45 0.95
C PHE A 97 -22.07 1.55 1.14
N ASP A 98 -22.98 1.50 0.16
CA ASP A 98 -24.13 0.59 0.22
C ASP A 98 -23.68 -0.86 -0.02
N PRO A 99 -23.77 -1.78 0.98
CA PRO A 99 -23.39 -3.17 0.81
C PRO A 99 -24.16 -3.87 -0.32
N ALA A 100 -25.39 -3.41 -0.64
CA ALA A 100 -26.19 -3.98 -1.72
C ALA A 100 -25.50 -3.89 -3.09
N SER A 101 -24.55 -2.96 -3.27
CA SER A 101 -23.69 -2.90 -4.46
C SER A 101 -22.94 -4.21 -4.74
N ALA A 102 -22.69 -5.03 -3.72
CA ALA A 102 -22.05 -6.34 -3.87
C ALA A 102 -22.84 -7.29 -4.77
N ALA A 103 -24.17 -7.15 -4.86
CA ALA A 103 -25.01 -7.95 -5.73
C ALA A 103 -24.65 -7.77 -7.22
N ALA A 104 -24.07 -6.63 -7.60
CA ALA A 104 -23.62 -6.39 -8.97
C ALA A 104 -22.51 -7.36 -9.40
N ALA A 105 -21.75 -7.93 -8.46
CA ALA A 105 -20.67 -8.87 -8.77
C ALA A 105 -21.16 -10.30 -9.06
N VAL A 106 -22.35 -10.67 -8.55
CA VAL A 106 -22.91 -12.03 -8.62
C VAL A 106 -22.91 -12.61 -10.05
N PRO A 107 -23.32 -11.88 -11.11
CA PRO A 107 -23.33 -12.43 -12.46
C PRO A 107 -21.94 -12.80 -13.01
N LEU A 108 -20.86 -12.27 -12.44
CA LEU A 108 -19.49 -12.55 -12.86
C LEU A 108 -18.80 -13.61 -11.97
N LEU A 109 -19.37 -13.97 -10.82
CA LEU A 109 -18.84 -15.02 -9.95
C LEU A 109 -19.24 -16.40 -10.47
N GLN A 110 -18.30 -17.35 -10.41
CA GLN A 110 -18.47 -18.68 -10.99
C GLN A 110 -18.51 -19.78 -9.93
N GLY A 111 -17.94 -19.52 -8.74
CA GLY A 111 -17.88 -20.48 -7.65
C GLY A 111 -19.03 -20.31 -6.65
N PRO A 112 -19.42 -21.39 -5.93
CA PRO A 112 -20.37 -21.29 -4.82
C PRO A 112 -19.76 -20.63 -3.57
N ARG A 113 -18.43 -20.50 -3.52
CA ARG A 113 -17.67 -19.87 -2.44
C ARG A 113 -16.70 -18.84 -3.00
N VAL A 114 -16.72 -17.64 -2.45
CA VAL A 114 -15.86 -16.52 -2.85
C VAL A 114 -15.08 -15.96 -1.65
N GLY A 115 -13.78 -15.77 -1.83
CA GLY A 115 -12.95 -15.09 -0.84
C GLY A 115 -13.11 -13.58 -0.97
N LEU A 116 -13.21 -12.84 0.14
CA LEU A 116 -13.39 -11.39 0.11
C LEU A 116 -12.11 -10.67 0.56
N VAL A 117 -11.70 -9.67 -0.21
CA VAL A 117 -10.59 -8.79 0.12
C VAL A 117 -10.89 -7.34 -0.21
N THR A 118 -10.27 -6.41 0.51
CA THR A 118 -10.44 -4.97 0.29
C THR A 118 -9.28 -4.16 0.85
N THR A 119 -9.33 -2.84 0.76
CA THR A 119 -8.37 -1.93 1.40
C THR A 119 -8.87 -1.48 2.78
N VAL A 120 -7.98 -0.90 3.60
CA VAL A 120 -8.29 -0.50 4.99
C VAL A 120 -9.57 0.33 5.12
N GLN A 121 -9.88 1.19 4.14
CA GLN A 121 -11.04 2.08 4.19
C GLN A 121 -12.37 1.33 4.24
N HIS A 122 -12.43 0.10 3.71
CA HIS A 122 -13.65 -0.69 3.58
C HIS A 122 -13.61 -2.01 4.36
N ALA A 123 -12.51 -2.33 5.05
CA ALA A 123 -12.34 -3.62 5.74
C ALA A 123 -13.48 -3.90 6.74
N HIS A 124 -13.94 -2.88 7.46
CA HIS A 124 -15.07 -2.94 8.39
C HIS A 124 -16.43 -3.27 7.73
N MET A 125 -16.54 -3.19 6.40
CA MET A 125 -17.78 -3.46 5.64
C MET A 125 -17.84 -4.89 5.10
N LEU A 126 -16.77 -5.69 5.22
CA LEU A 126 -16.71 -7.02 4.60
C LEU A 126 -17.77 -7.98 5.14
N ASP A 127 -18.12 -7.91 6.42
CA ASP A 127 -19.18 -8.75 7.00
C ASP A 127 -20.56 -8.39 6.42
N ALA A 128 -20.82 -7.10 6.16
CA ALA A 128 -22.06 -6.65 5.53
C ALA A 128 -22.13 -7.10 4.06
N VAL A 129 -21.01 -7.01 3.33
CA VAL A 129 -20.89 -7.54 1.97
C VAL A 129 -21.11 -9.06 1.94
N ALA A 130 -20.53 -9.79 2.90
CA ALA A 130 -20.73 -11.22 3.05
C ALA A 130 -22.21 -11.59 3.23
N GLY A 131 -22.95 -10.82 4.04
CA GLY A 131 -24.40 -10.98 4.20
C GLY A 131 -25.17 -10.82 2.89
N VAL A 132 -24.86 -9.78 2.11
CA VAL A 132 -25.52 -9.56 0.80
C VAL A 132 -25.25 -10.70 -0.17
N LEU A 133 -24.03 -11.23 -0.21
CA LEU A 133 -23.70 -12.36 -1.08
C LEU A 133 -24.34 -13.66 -0.59
N ALA A 134 -24.46 -13.85 0.73
CA ALA A 134 -25.16 -15.00 1.32
C ALA A 134 -26.65 -15.01 0.95
N ASP A 135 -27.32 -13.86 0.92
CA ASP A 135 -28.71 -13.72 0.46
C ASP A 135 -28.88 -14.08 -1.03
N GLN A 136 -27.79 -14.01 -1.81
CA GLN A 136 -27.73 -14.45 -3.21
C GLN A 136 -27.32 -15.92 -3.36
N GLY A 137 -27.15 -16.65 -2.25
CA GLY A 137 -26.80 -18.07 -2.23
C GLY A 137 -25.30 -18.38 -2.35
N LEU A 138 -24.43 -17.40 -2.09
CA LEU A 138 -22.97 -17.57 -2.13
C LEU A 138 -22.39 -17.72 -0.73
N GLU A 139 -21.49 -18.69 -0.54
CA GLU A 139 -20.64 -18.76 0.64
C GLU A 139 -19.49 -17.76 0.51
N THR A 140 -19.06 -17.19 1.64
CA THR A 140 -17.95 -16.23 1.67
C THR A 140 -16.88 -16.64 2.66
N GLU A 141 -15.64 -16.24 2.37
CA GLU A 141 -14.48 -16.48 3.23
C GLU A 141 -13.70 -15.17 3.40
N ILE A 142 -13.41 -14.79 4.64
CA ILE A 142 -12.59 -13.63 4.96
C ILE A 142 -11.42 -14.12 5.82
N ALA A 143 -10.20 -13.99 5.30
CA ALA A 143 -9.01 -14.35 6.06
C ALA A 143 -8.74 -13.33 7.18
N PRO A 144 -8.27 -13.76 8.37
CA PRO A 144 -7.89 -12.84 9.43
C PRO A 144 -6.72 -11.95 8.99
N GLY A 145 -6.64 -10.75 9.58
CA GLY A 145 -5.50 -9.87 9.40
C GLY A 145 -4.23 -10.43 10.06
N GLY A 146 -3.08 -9.91 9.65
CA GLY A 146 -1.77 -10.28 10.16
C GLY A 146 -0.64 -9.51 9.47
N GLY A 147 0.54 -9.48 10.09
CA GLY A 147 1.70 -8.76 9.58
C GLY A 147 1.39 -7.29 9.30
N ARG A 148 1.59 -6.88 8.04
CA ARG A 148 1.38 -5.49 7.58
C ARG A 148 -0.08 -5.11 7.32
N THR A 149 -1.00 -6.08 7.40
CA THR A 149 -2.44 -5.91 7.14
C THR A 149 -3.23 -6.33 8.38
N PRO A 150 -3.39 -5.45 9.39
CA PRO A 150 -3.97 -5.84 10.68
C PRO A 150 -5.45 -6.23 10.62
N HIS A 151 -6.19 -5.82 9.59
CA HIS A 151 -7.63 -6.11 9.48
C HIS A 151 -7.94 -7.32 8.61
N ALA A 152 -9.02 -8.02 8.93
CA ALA A 152 -9.51 -9.16 8.17
C ALA A 152 -9.82 -8.75 6.71
N GLY A 153 -9.41 -9.59 5.76
CA GLY A 153 -9.54 -9.33 4.32
C GLY A 153 -8.78 -8.11 3.79
N GLN A 154 -8.00 -7.41 4.61
CA GLN A 154 -7.24 -6.24 4.17
C GLN A 154 -6.06 -6.67 3.29
N VAL A 155 -5.91 -6.02 2.13
CA VAL A 155 -4.70 -6.10 1.30
C VAL A 155 -4.05 -4.72 1.18
N LEU A 156 -2.75 -4.73 0.87
CA LEU A 156 -1.99 -3.53 0.51
C LEU A 156 -1.39 -3.72 -0.87
N GLY A 157 -0.94 -2.62 -1.47
CA GLY A 157 -0.16 -2.69 -2.71
C GLY A 157 1.23 -3.33 -2.58
N CYS A 158 1.59 -3.83 -1.39
CA CYS A 158 2.86 -4.47 -1.08
C CYS A 158 2.70 -5.72 -0.20
N SER A 159 1.48 -6.16 0.09
CA SER A 159 1.22 -7.34 0.91
C SER A 159 -0.15 -7.92 0.58
N TYR A 160 -0.16 -9.18 0.15
CA TYR A 160 -1.35 -9.93 -0.25
C TYR A 160 -1.57 -11.16 0.64
N ALA A 161 -1.06 -11.13 1.88
CA ALA A 161 -1.07 -12.27 2.81
C ALA A 161 -2.50 -12.79 3.10
N THR A 162 -3.44 -11.88 3.34
CA THR A 162 -4.86 -12.24 3.56
C THR A 162 -5.46 -12.95 2.34
N ALA A 163 -5.14 -12.51 1.13
CA ALA A 163 -5.62 -13.14 -0.09
C ALA A 163 -5.04 -14.56 -0.31
N ARG A 164 -3.77 -14.78 0.08
CA ARG A 164 -3.12 -16.10 0.03
C ARG A 164 -3.71 -17.08 1.03
N ALA A 165 -4.11 -16.58 2.20
CA ALA A 165 -4.67 -17.40 3.27
C ALA A 165 -6.07 -17.96 2.96
N LEU A 166 -6.75 -17.42 1.94
CA LEU A 166 -8.06 -17.92 1.50
C LEU A 166 -7.92 -19.33 0.91
N SER A 167 -8.84 -20.22 1.24
CA SER A 167 -8.99 -21.54 0.60
C SER A 167 -9.78 -21.46 -0.71
N SER A 168 -10.62 -20.42 -0.87
CA SER A 168 -11.42 -20.15 -2.06
C SER A 168 -10.55 -19.97 -3.32
N THR A 169 -10.99 -20.54 -4.44
CA THR A 169 -10.32 -20.45 -5.76
C THR A 169 -10.68 -19.19 -6.54
N GLU A 170 -11.71 -18.48 -6.09
CA GLU A 170 -12.21 -17.22 -6.65
C GLU A 170 -12.25 -16.16 -5.54
N ILE A 171 -11.82 -14.95 -5.87
CA ILE A 171 -11.72 -13.82 -4.94
C ILE A 171 -12.51 -12.63 -5.50
N LEU A 172 -13.33 -12.00 -4.67
CA LEU A 172 -13.91 -10.69 -4.91
C LEU A 172 -13.08 -9.63 -4.17
N TYR A 173 -12.47 -8.73 -4.94
CA TYR A 173 -11.88 -7.50 -4.43
C TYR A 173 -12.93 -6.39 -4.45
N ILE A 174 -13.12 -5.72 -3.32
CA ILE A 174 -13.99 -4.54 -3.19
C ILE A 174 -13.11 -3.31 -3.06
N GLY A 175 -13.28 -2.33 -3.94
CA GLY A 175 -12.60 -1.05 -3.84
C GLY A 175 -12.47 -0.34 -5.19
N THR A 176 -12.01 0.90 -5.13
CA THR A 176 -11.82 1.69 -6.35
C THR A 176 -10.54 1.28 -7.08
N GLY A 177 -10.61 1.28 -8.42
CA GLY A 177 -9.50 0.90 -9.28
C GLY A 177 -9.10 -0.59 -9.19
N VAL A 178 -8.17 -1.00 -10.05
CA VAL A 178 -7.82 -2.43 -10.23
C VAL A 178 -6.42 -2.81 -9.75
N PHE A 179 -5.61 -1.86 -9.25
CA PHE A 179 -4.22 -2.12 -8.90
C PHE A 179 -4.07 -3.25 -7.86
N HIS A 180 -4.79 -3.16 -6.73
CA HIS A 180 -4.74 -4.19 -5.70
C HIS A 180 -5.26 -5.53 -6.21
N ALA A 181 -6.34 -5.52 -7.00
CA ALA A 181 -6.94 -6.72 -7.56
C ALA A 181 -6.00 -7.45 -8.52
N ILE A 182 -5.25 -6.71 -9.36
CA ILE A 182 -4.19 -7.26 -10.23
C ILE A 182 -3.09 -7.89 -9.37
N GLY A 183 -2.68 -7.21 -8.30
CA GLY A 183 -1.71 -7.75 -7.37
C GLY A 183 -2.16 -9.04 -6.69
N VAL A 184 -3.41 -9.11 -6.26
CA VAL A 184 -4.02 -10.33 -5.70
C VAL A 184 -3.99 -11.46 -6.73
N ALA A 185 -4.39 -11.19 -7.98
CA ALA A 185 -4.38 -12.20 -9.04
C ALA A 185 -2.97 -12.76 -9.28
N LEU A 186 -1.95 -11.88 -9.34
CA LEU A 186 -0.56 -12.29 -9.50
C LEU A 186 0.01 -13.03 -8.28
N ALA A 187 -0.32 -12.57 -7.07
CA ALA A 187 0.20 -13.12 -5.83
C ALA A 187 -0.37 -14.50 -5.49
N THR A 188 -1.60 -14.78 -5.93
CA THR A 188 -2.34 -15.99 -5.58
C THR A 188 -2.52 -16.97 -6.75
N GLY A 189 -2.42 -16.50 -7.99
CA GLY A 189 -2.76 -17.29 -9.19
C GLY A 189 -4.26 -17.61 -9.32
N LYS A 190 -5.11 -17.01 -8.48
CA LYS A 190 -6.55 -17.27 -8.44
C LYS A 190 -7.32 -16.33 -9.36
N ARG A 191 -8.55 -16.71 -9.70
CA ARG A 191 -9.48 -15.82 -10.41
C ARG A 191 -9.90 -14.68 -9.48
N VAL A 192 -9.81 -13.45 -9.95
CA VAL A 192 -10.18 -12.26 -9.19
C VAL A 192 -11.21 -11.44 -9.96
N VAL A 193 -12.32 -11.13 -9.29
CA VAL A 193 -13.31 -10.15 -9.75
C VAL A 193 -13.14 -8.89 -8.91
N ALA A 194 -13.12 -7.72 -9.54
CA ALA A 194 -13.06 -6.43 -8.87
C ALA A 194 -14.42 -5.73 -8.97
N LEU A 195 -14.90 -5.22 -7.83
CA LEU A 195 -16.09 -4.40 -7.71
C LEU A 195 -15.71 -3.01 -7.19
N ASP A 196 -16.08 -1.97 -7.92
CA ASP A 196 -16.12 -0.61 -7.39
C ASP A 196 -17.45 -0.41 -6.65
N PRO A 197 -17.45 -0.28 -5.31
CA PRO A 197 -18.69 -0.21 -4.53
C PRO A 197 -19.47 1.09 -4.71
N TYR A 198 -18.87 2.11 -5.33
CA TYR A 198 -19.51 3.41 -5.53
C TYR A 198 -20.17 3.53 -6.90
N THR A 199 -19.57 2.94 -7.93
CA THR A 199 -20.12 2.96 -9.30
C THR A 199 -20.90 1.70 -9.63
N GLY A 200 -20.69 0.61 -8.89
CA GLY A 200 -21.22 -0.72 -9.21
C GLY A 200 -20.52 -1.37 -10.42
N GLU A 201 -19.42 -0.80 -10.90
CA GLU A 201 -18.65 -1.39 -11.99
C GLU A 201 -17.98 -2.68 -11.52
N VAL A 202 -18.16 -3.75 -12.30
CA VAL A 202 -17.59 -5.07 -12.01
C VAL A 202 -16.80 -5.55 -13.22
N GLN A 203 -15.61 -6.07 -12.97
CA GLN A 203 -14.78 -6.67 -14.01
C GLN A 203 -13.96 -7.84 -13.48
N GLU A 204 -13.73 -8.83 -14.34
CA GLU A 204 -12.70 -9.83 -14.11
C GLU A 204 -11.32 -9.23 -14.36
N VAL A 205 -10.39 -9.51 -13.45
CA VAL A 205 -9.05 -8.92 -13.46
C VAL A 205 -8.12 -9.72 -14.37
N ASN A 206 -7.47 -9.04 -15.31
CA ASN A 206 -6.47 -9.64 -16.18
C ASN A 206 -5.10 -8.96 -15.96
N ALA A 207 -4.07 -9.77 -15.63
CA ALA A 207 -2.72 -9.30 -15.37
C ALA A 207 -1.80 -9.32 -16.61
N ASP A 208 -2.22 -9.89 -17.75
CA ASP A 208 -1.39 -10.07 -18.95
C ASP A 208 -0.86 -8.75 -19.48
N ARG A 209 -1.70 -7.70 -19.44
CA ARG A 209 -1.29 -6.37 -19.90
C ARG A 209 -0.15 -5.82 -19.05
N LEU A 210 -0.20 -6.05 -17.73
CA LEU A 210 0.88 -5.66 -16.82
C LEU A 210 2.14 -6.49 -17.14
N LEU A 211 2.02 -7.82 -17.19
CA LEU A 211 3.15 -8.73 -17.45
C LEU A 211 3.86 -8.42 -18.77
N ARG A 212 3.12 -8.20 -19.87
CA ARG A 212 3.71 -7.81 -21.16
C ARG A 212 4.51 -6.50 -21.07
N ARG A 213 4.00 -5.52 -20.32
CA ARG A 213 4.71 -4.25 -20.07
C ARG A 213 5.96 -4.48 -19.23
N ARG A 214 5.88 -5.32 -18.20
CA ARG A 214 7.02 -5.66 -17.34
C ARG A 214 8.12 -6.36 -18.13
N PHE A 215 7.77 -7.35 -18.95
CA PHE A 215 8.71 -8.02 -19.85
C PHE A 215 9.45 -7.02 -20.76
N ALA A 216 8.71 -6.11 -21.40
CA ALA A 216 9.33 -5.08 -22.24
C ALA A 216 10.29 -4.15 -21.47
N LEU A 217 10.02 -3.86 -20.20
CA LEU A 217 10.89 -3.04 -19.36
C LEU A 217 12.17 -3.77 -18.95
N ILE A 218 12.07 -5.06 -18.62
CA ILE A 218 13.24 -5.92 -18.38
C ILE A 218 14.14 -5.93 -19.61
N GLU A 219 13.58 -6.16 -20.80
CA GLU A 219 14.34 -6.20 -22.05
C GLU A 219 14.97 -4.85 -22.39
N ARG A 220 14.29 -3.73 -22.11
CA ARG A 220 14.88 -2.39 -22.24
C ARG A 220 16.04 -2.18 -21.27
N ALA A 221 15.91 -2.63 -20.03
CA ALA A 221 16.93 -2.48 -18.99
C ALA A 221 18.20 -3.30 -19.26
N ARG A 222 18.15 -4.34 -20.11
CA ARG A 222 19.35 -5.11 -20.52
C ARG A 222 20.44 -4.23 -21.14
N LYS A 223 20.06 -3.14 -21.80
CA LYS A 223 20.99 -2.19 -22.45
C LYS A 223 21.62 -1.17 -21.49
N ALA A 224 21.20 -1.13 -20.23
CA ALA A 224 21.72 -0.17 -19.27
C ALA A 224 23.17 -0.49 -18.90
N GLU A 225 24.09 0.46 -19.06
CA GLU A 225 25.49 0.30 -18.63
C GLU A 225 25.63 0.45 -17.11
N THR A 226 24.77 1.28 -16.51
CA THR A 226 24.73 1.55 -15.06
C THR A 226 23.32 1.34 -14.53
N ILE A 227 23.19 0.66 -13.39
CA ILE A 227 21.92 0.34 -12.74
C ILE A 227 21.91 0.89 -11.31
N GLY A 228 20.90 1.69 -10.98
CA GLY A 228 20.70 2.21 -9.62
C GLY A 228 19.75 1.33 -8.81
N ILE A 229 20.20 0.75 -7.70
CA ILE A 229 19.35 0.03 -6.74
C ILE A 229 18.89 1.01 -5.67
N ILE A 230 17.60 1.33 -5.69
CA ILE A 230 16.99 2.30 -4.77
C ILE A 230 16.74 1.63 -3.43
N LEU A 231 17.35 2.16 -2.37
CA LEU A 231 17.11 1.81 -0.97
C LEU A 231 16.34 2.93 -0.27
N SER A 232 15.09 2.68 0.10
CA SER A 232 14.26 3.68 0.79
C SER A 232 14.76 3.95 2.20
N THR A 233 14.72 5.21 2.64
CA THR A 233 14.92 5.57 4.06
C THR A 233 13.61 5.71 4.82
N LYS A 234 12.46 5.42 4.20
CA LYS A 234 11.15 5.42 4.87
C LYS A 234 11.03 4.21 5.80
N SER A 235 10.45 4.41 6.98
CA SER A 235 10.51 3.47 8.11
C SER A 235 10.03 2.05 7.78
N GLY A 236 8.98 1.91 6.98
CA GLY A 236 8.40 0.62 6.60
C GLY A 236 8.74 0.17 5.18
N GLN A 237 9.74 0.77 4.53
CA GLN A 237 10.15 0.43 3.15
C GLN A 237 11.65 0.13 3.01
N ALA A 238 12.45 0.33 4.06
CA ALA A 238 13.88 0.07 4.02
C ALA A 238 14.15 -1.44 3.95
N ARG A 239 14.76 -1.91 2.85
CA ARG A 239 15.12 -3.32 2.62
C ARG A 239 16.64 -3.47 2.36
N PRO A 240 17.51 -3.15 3.34
CA PRO A 240 18.96 -3.07 3.12
C PRO A 240 19.59 -4.41 2.71
N ASP A 241 19.18 -5.52 3.33
CA ASP A 241 19.71 -6.85 2.99
C ASP A 241 19.34 -7.24 1.55
N LEU A 242 18.11 -6.92 1.12
CA LEU A 242 17.68 -7.15 -0.26
C LEU A 242 18.51 -6.29 -1.23
N ALA A 243 18.69 -5.00 -0.95
CA ALA A 243 19.48 -4.11 -1.78
C ALA A 243 20.94 -4.60 -1.92
N ALA A 244 21.55 -5.04 -0.83
CA ALA A 244 22.91 -5.61 -0.83
C ALA A 244 23.00 -6.90 -1.66
N ARG A 245 22.03 -7.82 -1.50
CA ARG A 245 21.97 -9.06 -2.31
C ARG A 245 21.84 -8.75 -3.80
N LEU A 246 20.96 -7.84 -4.18
CA LEU A 246 20.76 -7.47 -5.58
C LEU A 246 21.99 -6.78 -6.15
N ALA A 247 22.68 -5.92 -5.38
CA ALA A 247 23.91 -5.28 -5.82
C ALA A 247 25.00 -6.30 -6.18
N ALA A 248 25.06 -7.42 -5.46
CA ALA A 248 26.00 -8.50 -5.75
C ALA A 248 25.71 -9.28 -7.04
N LEU A 249 24.53 -9.13 -7.65
CA LEU A 249 24.15 -9.85 -8.88
C LEU A 249 24.73 -9.22 -10.16
N SER A 250 25.27 -8.00 -10.10
CA SER A 250 25.78 -7.31 -11.29
C SER A 250 26.78 -6.21 -10.92
N GLU A 251 27.96 -6.24 -11.52
CA GLU A 251 29.00 -5.21 -11.35
C GLU A 251 28.56 -3.81 -11.81
N ARG A 252 27.51 -3.73 -12.65
CA ARG A 252 26.89 -2.47 -13.10
C ARG A 252 26.00 -1.79 -12.04
N ALA A 253 25.74 -2.46 -10.92
CA ALA A 253 24.79 -2.01 -9.92
C ALA A 253 25.44 -1.15 -8.83
N MET A 254 24.79 -0.05 -8.48
CA MET A 254 25.13 0.77 -7.31
C MET A 254 23.92 0.96 -6.41
N VAL A 255 24.11 0.94 -5.09
CA VAL A 255 23.02 1.21 -4.14
C VAL A 255 22.90 2.72 -3.92
N ILE A 256 21.67 3.24 -4.04
CA ILE A 256 21.33 4.66 -3.89
C ILE A 256 20.26 4.78 -2.82
N THR A 257 20.54 5.49 -1.75
CA THR A 257 19.53 5.78 -0.72
C THR A 257 18.66 6.95 -1.14
N MET A 258 17.33 6.81 -1.01
CA MET A 258 16.37 7.88 -1.30
C MET A 258 15.25 7.88 -0.26
N ARG A 259 14.83 9.06 0.22
CA ARG A 259 13.59 9.18 1.00
C ARG A 259 12.38 9.21 0.07
N GLU A 260 12.34 10.20 -0.81
CA GLU A 260 11.35 10.30 -1.88
C GLU A 260 11.96 9.87 -3.22
N VAL A 261 11.28 8.96 -3.92
CA VAL A 261 11.76 8.44 -5.20
C VAL A 261 11.14 9.27 -6.31
N THR A 262 11.94 10.14 -6.93
CA THR A 262 11.45 11.06 -7.96
C THR A 262 12.19 10.89 -9.29
N ALA A 263 11.49 11.18 -10.38
CA ALA A 263 12.08 11.19 -11.72
C ALA A 263 13.23 12.20 -11.85
N ALA A 264 13.17 13.33 -11.14
CA ALA A 264 14.21 14.35 -11.16
C ALA A 264 15.53 13.80 -10.59
N GLU A 265 15.48 13.19 -9.41
CA GLU A 265 16.70 12.61 -8.81
C GLU A 265 17.24 11.43 -9.63
N MET A 266 16.36 10.57 -10.16
CA MET A 266 16.78 9.50 -11.07
C MET A 266 17.42 10.04 -12.35
N THR A 267 17.03 11.23 -12.82
CA THR A 267 17.69 11.88 -13.96
C THR A 267 19.08 12.39 -13.57
N ASN A 268 19.24 12.97 -12.38
CA ASN A 268 20.53 13.45 -11.88
C ASN A 268 21.58 12.34 -11.75
N PHE A 269 21.17 11.15 -11.28
CA PHE A 269 22.04 9.98 -11.21
C PHE A 269 22.34 9.35 -12.59
N GLY A 270 21.49 9.58 -13.60
CA GLY A 270 21.77 9.20 -14.98
C GLY A 270 21.87 7.70 -15.26
N CYS A 271 21.38 6.81 -14.37
CA CYS A 271 21.42 5.37 -14.63
C CYS A 271 20.48 4.98 -15.77
N GLY A 272 20.88 3.99 -16.57
CA GLY A 272 20.08 3.50 -17.72
C GLY A 272 18.87 2.66 -17.31
N ALA A 273 18.87 2.16 -16.07
CA ALA A 273 17.74 1.50 -15.43
C ALA A 273 17.89 1.61 -13.89
N TYR A 274 16.79 1.40 -13.17
CA TYR A 274 16.78 1.34 -11.73
C TYR A 274 16.07 0.08 -11.23
N VAL A 275 16.42 -0.35 -10.01
CA VAL A 275 15.79 -1.45 -9.29
C VAL A 275 15.20 -0.89 -8.01
N ASN A 276 13.91 -1.15 -7.80
CA ASN A 276 13.13 -0.61 -6.70
C ASN A 276 13.13 -1.56 -5.51
N THR A 277 13.90 -1.26 -4.46
CA THR A 277 13.74 -1.94 -3.15
C THR A 277 12.90 -1.11 -2.15
N ALA A 278 12.23 -0.05 -2.61
CA ALA A 278 11.30 0.77 -1.83
C ALA A 278 9.86 0.21 -1.93
N CYS A 279 8.85 1.09 -2.03
CA CYS A 279 7.45 0.72 -2.24
C CYS A 279 7.24 0.02 -3.61
N PRO A 280 6.73 -1.22 -3.67
CA PRO A 280 6.47 -1.95 -4.92
C PRO A 280 5.64 -1.18 -5.95
N ARG A 281 4.69 -0.35 -5.50
CA ARG A 281 3.82 0.46 -6.39
C ARG A 281 4.60 1.36 -7.33
N LEU A 282 5.79 1.82 -6.94
CA LEU A 282 6.62 2.68 -7.79
C LEU A 282 7.02 1.99 -9.09
N ALA A 283 7.41 0.71 -8.99
CA ALA A 283 7.80 -0.08 -10.16
C ALA A 283 6.60 -0.43 -11.04
N TYR A 284 5.40 -0.60 -10.47
CA TYR A 284 4.23 -1.08 -11.22
C TYR A 284 3.30 0.04 -11.71
N ASP A 285 2.77 0.83 -10.78
CA ASP A 285 1.74 1.85 -11.00
C ASP A 285 2.38 3.14 -11.54
N ASP A 286 3.47 3.59 -10.90
CA ASP A 286 4.12 4.87 -11.23
C ASP A 286 5.24 4.77 -12.28
N GLN A 287 5.51 3.58 -12.82
CA GLN A 287 6.54 3.38 -13.86
C GLN A 287 6.46 4.42 -14.99
N VAL A 288 5.25 4.80 -15.39
CA VAL A 288 5.00 5.76 -16.48
C VAL A 288 5.55 7.16 -16.18
N ARG A 289 5.81 7.49 -14.92
CA ARG A 289 6.37 8.78 -14.48
C ARG A 289 7.89 8.80 -14.54
N PHE A 290 8.54 7.64 -14.62
CA PHE A 290 10.00 7.54 -14.59
C PHE A 290 10.61 7.52 -16.00
N PRO A 291 11.77 8.17 -16.19
CA PRO A 291 12.36 8.36 -17.52
C PRO A 291 12.96 7.07 -18.11
N VAL A 292 13.26 6.10 -17.23
CA VAL A 292 13.92 4.84 -17.57
C VAL A 292 13.20 3.67 -16.88
N PRO A 293 13.48 2.41 -17.26
CA PRO A 293 12.90 1.25 -16.58
C PRO A 293 13.19 1.27 -15.06
N LEU A 294 12.13 1.07 -14.28
CA LEU A 294 12.19 0.87 -12.83
C LEU A 294 11.69 -0.54 -12.55
N LEU A 295 12.62 -1.46 -12.34
CA LEU A 295 12.35 -2.88 -12.14
C LEU A 295 12.05 -3.18 -10.68
N SER A 296 11.25 -4.21 -10.44
CA SER A 296 11.15 -4.84 -9.12
C SER A 296 12.41 -5.69 -8.83
N PRO A 297 12.61 -6.14 -7.58
CA PRO A 297 13.65 -7.09 -7.23
C PRO A 297 13.63 -8.37 -8.08
N GLN A 298 12.46 -8.99 -8.22
CA GLN A 298 12.24 -10.24 -8.96
C GLN A 298 12.50 -10.05 -10.46
N GLU A 299 12.17 -8.88 -11.00
CA GLU A 299 12.44 -8.55 -12.41
C GLU A 299 13.93 -8.32 -12.66
N PHE A 300 14.63 -7.75 -11.68
CA PHE A 300 16.08 -7.62 -11.75
C PHE A 300 16.78 -8.99 -11.64
N GLU A 301 16.26 -9.90 -10.81
CA GLU A 301 16.69 -11.30 -10.78
C GLU A 301 16.52 -11.98 -12.16
N ILE A 302 15.40 -11.74 -12.86
CA ILE A 302 15.18 -12.22 -14.23
C ILE A 302 16.19 -11.59 -15.21
N LEU A 303 16.44 -10.29 -15.09
CA LEU A 303 17.43 -9.60 -15.91
C LEU A 303 18.83 -10.21 -15.75
N CYS A 304 19.23 -10.52 -14.52
CA CYS A 304 20.50 -11.16 -14.17
C CYS A 304 20.55 -12.67 -14.43
N GLY A 305 19.44 -13.29 -14.82
CA GLY A 305 19.38 -14.73 -15.13
C GLY A 305 19.37 -15.65 -13.90
N VAL A 306 19.07 -15.12 -12.70
CA VAL A 306 18.95 -15.94 -11.47
C VAL A 306 17.51 -16.39 -11.20
N ARG A 307 16.54 -15.80 -11.90
CA ARG A 307 15.12 -16.20 -11.90
C ARG A 307 14.65 -16.38 -13.34
N ALA A 308 13.82 -17.39 -13.59
CA ALA A 308 13.17 -17.60 -14.87
C ALA A 308 11.91 -16.73 -15.01
N TRP A 309 11.51 -16.37 -16.24
CA TRP A 309 10.32 -15.55 -16.45
C TRP A 309 9.03 -16.27 -16.02
N GLU A 310 9.02 -17.58 -16.15
CA GLU A 310 7.94 -18.48 -15.74
C GLU A 310 7.68 -18.42 -14.23
N ASP A 311 8.71 -18.05 -13.44
CA ASP A 311 8.65 -17.87 -12.00
C ASP A 311 8.44 -16.39 -11.60
N TYR A 312 7.83 -15.59 -12.49
CA TYR A 312 7.50 -14.20 -12.20
C TYR A 312 6.64 -14.11 -10.94
N ALA A 313 7.07 -13.26 -10.01
CA ALA A 313 6.33 -12.96 -8.80
C ALA A 313 6.23 -11.45 -8.61
N ILE A 314 5.08 -10.99 -8.13
CA ILE A 314 4.90 -9.59 -7.73
C ILE A 314 5.73 -9.30 -6.47
N ASP A 315 6.31 -8.11 -6.40
CA ASP A 315 7.10 -7.68 -5.24
C ASP A 315 6.24 -7.38 -4.03
N GLU A 316 6.66 -7.89 -2.88
CA GLU A 316 6.01 -7.71 -1.59
C GLU A 316 7.02 -7.35 -0.51
N ILE A 317 6.48 -6.79 0.56
CA ILE A 317 7.19 -6.52 1.80
C ILE A 317 6.47 -7.33 2.87
N GLU A 318 7.24 -8.17 3.56
CA GLU A 318 6.78 -8.93 4.73
C GLU A 318 7.12 -8.20 6.01
#